data_AF-A0A3B9TQ97-F1
#
_entry.id   AF-A0A3B9TQ97-F1
#
_cell.length_a   1.000
_cell.length_b   1.000
_cell.length_c   1.000
_cell.angle_alpha   90.00
_cell.angle_beta   90.00
_cell.angle_gamma   90.00
#
_symmetry.space_group_name_H-M   'P 1'
#
loop_
_entity.id
_entity.type
_entity.pdbx_description
1 polymer ?
#
loop_
_entity_poly.entity_id
_entity_poly.type
_entity_poly.pdbx_seq_one_letter_code
_entity_poly.pdbx_strand_id
1 'polypeptide(L)' 'PAIEYAESGYPISPVLGKHWEEAFRRYEKELDGEAFSQWCSVFAPEGKVPGIGEIWSSPDHAETLKKIAESTGEA' A
#
# COMPACT_ATOMS: atom_id res chain seq x y z
N PRO A 1 16.28 5.72 1.60
CA PRO A 1 15.11 5.96 2.47
C PRO A 1 13.82 5.25 2.04
N ALA A 2 13.39 5.37 0.78
CA ALA A 2 12.11 4.79 0.32
C ALA A 2 11.99 3.28 0.55
N ILE A 3 13.05 2.52 0.24
CA ILE A 3 13.13 1.07 0.49
C ILE A 3 12.90 0.73 1.97
N GLU A 4 13.57 1.46 2.86
CA GLU A 4 13.48 1.25 4.32
C GLU A 4 12.07 1.53 4.84
N TYR A 5 11.42 2.61 4.39
CA TYR A 5 10.03 2.89 4.77
C TYR A 5 9.04 1.86 4.23
N ALA A 6 9.27 1.31 3.04
CA ALA A 6 8.43 0.25 2.51
C ALA A 6 8.62 -1.06 3.30
N GLU A 7 9.85 -1.38 3.72
CA GLU A 7 10.19 -2.62 4.43
C GLU A 7 9.82 -2.59 5.91
N SER A 8 10.18 -1.52 6.62
CA SER A 8 9.96 -1.36 8.06
C SER A 8 8.62 -0.69 8.40
N GLY A 9 8.00 -0.05 7.41
CA GLY A 9 6.74 0.65 7.56
C GLY A 9 6.83 2.00 8.24
N TYR A 10 5.68 2.67 8.32
CA TYR A 10 5.51 3.95 8.99
C TYR A 10 4.10 4.10 9.57
N PRO A 11 3.92 4.92 10.63
CA PRO A 11 2.61 5.15 11.21
C PRO A 11 1.73 5.98 10.27
N ILE A 12 0.49 5.55 10.07
CA ILE A 12 -0.47 6.25 9.23
C ILE A 12 -0.89 7.57 9.87
N SER A 13 -0.69 8.68 9.16
CA SER A 13 -1.14 10.00 9.59
C SER A 13 -2.67 10.15 9.47
N PRO A 14 -3.30 11.05 10.25
CA PRO A 14 -4.76 11.22 10.21
C PRO A 14 -5.32 11.58 8.83
N VAL A 15 -4.62 12.43 8.08
CA VAL A 15 -5.05 12.84 6.74
C VAL A 15 -4.96 11.66 5.77
N LEU A 16 -3.87 10.87 5.84
CA LEU A 16 -3.69 9.70 5.00
C LEU A 16 -4.75 8.63 5.30
N GLY A 17 -4.95 8.27 6.57
CA GLY A 17 -5.93 7.26 6.98
C GLY A 17 -7.34 7.59 6.52
N LYS A 18 -7.76 8.86 6.67
CA LYS A 18 -9.07 9.32 6.19
C LYS A 18 -9.27 9.06 4.70
N HIS A 19 -8.32 9.49 3.85
CA HIS A 19 -8.46 9.34 2.40
C HIS A 19 -8.33 7.87 1.96
N TRP A 20 -7.55 7.07 2.70
CA TRP A 20 -7.41 5.64 2.42
C TRP A 20 -8.72 4.88 2.71
N GLU A 21 -9.38 5.17 3.84
CA GLU A 21 -10.71 4.61 4.14
C GLU A 21 -11.76 5.02 3.10
N GLU A 22 -11.77 6.29 2.68
CA GLU A 22 -12.66 6.79 1.64
C GLU A 22 -12.42 6.09 0.30
N ALA A 23 -11.15 5.91 -0.08
CA ALA A 23 -10.77 5.19 -1.30
C ALA A 23 -11.20 3.73 -1.24
N PHE A 24 -10.97 3.03 -0.12
CA PHE A 24 -11.38 1.64 0.04
C PHE A 24 -12.90 1.46 -0.10
N ARG A 25 -13.70 2.26 0.61
CA ARG A 25 -15.17 2.21 0.52
C ARG A 25 -15.69 2.52 -0.88
N ARG A 26 -15.00 3.38 -1.62
CA ARG A 26 -15.34 3.71 -2.98
C ARG A 26 -15.02 2.54 -3.91
N TYR A 27 -13.81 2.03 -3.82
CA TYR A 27 -13.33 0.98 -4.71
C TYR A 27 -14.03 -0.36 -4.47
N GLU A 28 -14.35 -0.70 -3.22
CA GLU A 28 -15.16 -1.88 -2.89
C GLU A 28 -16.53 -1.86 -3.59
N LYS A 29 -17.08 -0.67 -3.87
CA LYS A 29 -18.39 -0.50 -4.54
C LYS A 29 -18.29 -0.33 -6.05
N GLU A 30 -17.24 0.32 -6.52
CA GLU A 30 -17.11 0.76 -7.92
C GLU A 30 -16.21 -0.16 -8.75
N LEU A 31 -15.26 -0.86 -8.12
CA LEU A 31 -14.28 -1.68 -8.83
C LEU A 31 -14.62 -3.16 -8.66
N ASP A 32 -15.35 -3.67 -9.64
CA ASP A 32 -15.58 -5.10 -9.79
C ASP A 32 -14.44 -5.76 -10.58
N GLY A 33 -13.94 -6.89 -10.06
CA GLY A 33 -13.16 -7.85 -10.84
C GLY A 33 -11.78 -8.19 -10.30
N GLU A 34 -11.17 -9.19 -10.96
CA GLU A 34 -9.84 -9.72 -10.68
C GLU A 34 -8.75 -8.63 -10.72
N ALA A 35 -8.94 -7.60 -11.54
CA ALA A 35 -8.00 -6.48 -11.67
C ALA A 35 -7.85 -5.67 -10.36
N PHE A 36 -8.88 -5.63 -9.51
CA PHE A 36 -8.83 -4.91 -8.23
C PHE A 36 -8.36 -5.78 -7.05
N SER A 37 -8.33 -7.11 -7.24
CA SER A 37 -7.94 -8.07 -6.20
C SER A 37 -6.54 -7.78 -5.63
N GLN A 38 -5.60 -7.37 -6.49
CA GLN A 38 -4.22 -7.05 -6.10
C GLN A 38 -4.13 -5.74 -5.32
N TRP A 39 -5.01 -4.78 -5.59
CA TRP A 39 -5.05 -3.57 -4.78
C TRP A 39 -5.51 -3.92 -3.36
N CYS A 40 -6.55 -4.75 -3.22
CA CYS A 40 -7.02 -5.18 -1.90
C CYS A 40 -5.98 -5.99 -1.14
N SER A 41 -5.28 -6.93 -1.79
CA SER A 41 -4.25 -7.74 -1.12
C SER A 41 -3.11 -6.90 -0.56
N VAL A 42 -2.75 -5.80 -1.23
CA VAL A 42 -1.63 -4.93 -0.84
C VAL A 42 -2.05 -3.81 0.11
N PHE A 43 -3.17 -3.14 -0.17
CA PHE A 43 -3.55 -1.90 0.51
C PHE A 43 -4.70 -2.06 1.51
N ALA A 44 -5.43 -3.16 1.47
CA ALA A 44 -6.50 -3.47 2.42
C ALA A 44 -6.52 -4.98 2.77
N PRO A 45 -5.39 -5.56 3.23
CA PRO A 45 -5.36 -6.96 3.60
C PRO A 45 -6.42 -7.24 4.68
N GLU A 46 -7.02 -8.43 4.64
CA GLU A 46 -8.13 -8.81 5.53
C GLU A 46 -9.42 -7.96 5.35
N GLY A 47 -9.53 -7.21 4.24
CA GLY A 47 -10.73 -6.42 3.93
C GLY A 47 -10.84 -5.12 4.73
N LYS A 48 -9.71 -4.60 5.24
CA LYS A 48 -9.63 -3.32 5.93
C LYS A 48 -8.33 -2.60 5.61
N VAL A 49 -8.39 -1.28 5.57
CA VAL A 49 -7.18 -0.44 5.49
C VAL A 49 -6.57 -0.26 6.89
N PRO A 50 -5.26 0.05 7.00
CA PRO A 50 -4.64 0.32 8.29
C PRO A 50 -5.25 1.55 8.96
N GLY A 51 -5.42 1.47 10.28
CA GLY A 51 -5.93 2.56 11.10
C GLY A 51 -4.93 3.71 11.27
N ILE A 52 -5.43 4.88 11.65
CA ILE A 52 -4.58 6.04 11.99
C ILE A 52 -3.66 5.65 13.16
N GLY A 53 -2.36 5.86 12.98
CA GLY A 53 -1.31 5.48 13.93
C GLY A 53 -0.82 4.04 13.83
N GLU A 54 -1.53 3.16 13.11
CA GLU A 54 -1.02 1.81 12.82
C GLU A 54 0.17 1.89 11.87
N ILE A 55 1.11 0.94 12.02
CA ILE A 55 2.25 0.82 11.12
C ILE A 55 1.80 0.10 9.86
N TRP A 56 1.98 0.73 8.72
CA TRP A 56 1.84 0.09 7.42
C TRP A 56 3.19 -0.10 6.76
N SER A 57 3.44 -1.31 6.26
CA SER A 57 4.62 -1.71 5.49
C SER A 57 4.19 -2.50 4.26
N SER A 58 5.00 -2.48 3.20
CA SER A 58 4.80 -3.31 2.02
C SER A 58 6.15 -3.88 1.52
N PRO A 59 6.49 -5.12 1.91
CA PRO A 59 7.72 -5.77 1.49
C PRO A 59 7.88 -5.87 -0.04
N ASP A 60 6.79 -6.09 -0.78
CA ASP A 60 6.83 -6.17 -2.25
C ASP A 60 7.19 -4.83 -2.90
N HIS A 61 6.72 -3.72 -2.33
CA HIS A 61 7.18 -2.39 -2.75
C HIS A 61 8.67 -2.23 -2.46
N ALA A 62 9.15 -2.70 -1.30
CA ALA A 62 10.57 -2.62 -0.97
C ALA A 62 11.42 -3.44 -1.94
N GLU A 63 11.01 -4.66 -2.28
CA GLU A 63 11.70 -5.52 -3.25
C GLU A 63 11.76 -4.86 -4.64
N THR A 64 10.64 -4.32 -5.11
CA THR A 64 10.56 -3.64 -6.41
C THR A 64 11.47 -2.41 -6.43
N LEU A 65 11.44 -1.59 -5.37
CA LEU A 65 12.32 -0.41 -5.25
C LEU A 65 13.80 -0.81 -5.19
N LYS A 66 14.15 -1.93 -4.55
CA LYS A 66 15.52 -2.48 -4.56
C LYS A 66 15.95 -2.82 -5.99
N LYS A 67 15.13 -3.55 -6.75
CA LYS A 67 15.42 -3.90 -8.16
C LYS A 67 15.63 -2.68 -9.04
N ILE A 68 14.74 -1.68 -8.93
CA ILE A 68 14.84 -0.41 -9.67
C ILE A 68 16.14 0.33 -9.33
N ALA A 69 16.52 0.36 -8.06
CA ALA A 69 17.77 1.00 -7.62
C ALA A 69 19.01 0.27 -8.16
N GLU A 70 18.99 -1.06 -8.17
CA GLU A 70 20.09 -1.91 -8.67
C GLU A 70 20.23 -1.83 -10.20
N SER A 71 19.12 -1.71 -10.93
CA SER A 71 19.11 -1.64 -12.39
C SER A 71 19.22 -0.21 -12.95
N THR A 72 19.25 0.82 -12.09
CA THR A 72 19.14 2.23 -12.51
C THR A 72 17.86 2.52 -13.30
N GLY A 73 16.76 1.84 -12.96
CA GLY A 73 15.44 2.07 -13.54
C GLY A 73 15.04 1.16 -14.71
N GLU A 74 15.86 0.19 -15.09
CA GLU A 74 15.60 -0.76 -16.17
C GLU A 74 14.87 -2.05 -15.70
N ALA A 75 14.38 -2.06 -14.45
CA ALA A 75 13.76 -3.23 -13.81
C ALA A 75 12.28 -3.39 -14.18
#